data_AF-A0AAU7JHQ8-F1
#
_entry.id   AF-A0AAU7JHQ8-F1
#
_cell.length_a   1.000
_cell.length_b   1.000
_cell.length_c   1.000
_cell.angle_alpha   90.00
_cell.angle_beta   90.00
_cell.angle_gamma   90.00
#
_symmetry.space_group_name_H-M   'P 1'
#
loop_
_entity.id
_entity.type
_entity.pdbx_description
1 polymer ?
#
loop_
_entity_poly.entity_id
_entity_poly.type
_entity_poly.pdbx_seq_one_letter_code
_entity_poly.pdbx_strand_id
1 'polypeptide(L)' 'MAAQSSGTQKAASLGKFTVEPSDDGFRMRIETHAGEVMDVIATRDQVDVIADALDDLLAASEEDDEAAED' A
#
# COMPACT_ATOMS: atom_id res chain seq x y z
N MET A 1 -0.24 -20.19 -26.50
CA MET A 1 -0.49 -18.76 -26.74
C MET A 1 -1.29 -18.25 -25.55
N ALA A 2 -0.63 -17.69 -24.54
CA ALA A 2 -1.28 -17.02 -23.42
C ALA A 2 -0.64 -15.64 -23.36
N ALA A 3 -1.43 -14.61 -23.68
CA ALA A 3 -0.96 -13.25 -23.75
C ALA A 3 -0.50 -12.83 -22.36
N GLN A 4 0.79 -12.52 -22.24
CA GLN A 4 1.30 -11.71 -21.15
C GLN A 4 0.67 -10.33 -21.32
N SER A 5 -0.40 -10.06 -20.58
CA SER A 5 -0.90 -8.71 -20.40
C SER A 5 0.04 -7.97 -19.47
N SER A 6 1.23 -7.66 -19.97
CA SER A 6 2.08 -6.58 -19.45
C SER A 6 1.43 -5.26 -19.87
N GLY A 7 0.24 -4.99 -19.32
CA GLY A 7 -0.27 -3.63 -19.28
C GLY A 7 0.51 -2.95 -18.17
N THR A 8 1.19 -1.85 -18.45
CA THR A 8 1.60 -0.90 -17.42
C THR A 8 0.30 -0.46 -16.75
N GLN A 9 -0.09 -1.14 -15.68
CA GLN A 9 -1.31 -0.83 -14.95
C GLN A 9 -1.09 0.58 -14.44
N LYS A 10 -1.74 1.55 -15.09
CA LYS A 10 -1.69 2.95 -14.67
C LYS A 10 -2.04 2.92 -13.19
N ALA A 11 -1.08 3.25 -12.33
CA ALA A 11 -1.23 3.10 -10.89
C ALA A 11 -2.57 3.75 -10.50
N ALA A 12 -3.51 2.93 -10.02
CA ALA A 12 -4.82 3.42 -9.66
C ALA A 12 -4.63 4.38 -8.49
N SER A 13 -5.13 5.61 -8.62
CA SER A 13 -4.94 6.61 -7.58
C SER A 13 -5.64 6.17 -6.31
N LEU A 14 -4.89 6.10 -5.21
CA LEU A 14 -5.41 5.76 -3.90
C LEU A 14 -6.43 6.80 -3.47
N GLY A 15 -7.66 6.38 -3.22
CA GLY A 15 -8.72 7.22 -2.69
C GLY A 15 -8.77 7.15 -1.16
N LYS A 16 -8.82 5.95 -0.59
CA LYS A 16 -8.89 5.74 0.86
C LYS A 16 -8.16 4.46 1.27
N PHE A 17 -7.43 4.55 2.37
CA PHE A 17 -6.84 3.42 3.07
C PHE A 17 -7.40 3.34 4.48
N THR A 18 -7.86 2.17 4.91
CA THR A 18 -8.33 1.94 6.29
C THR A 18 -7.84 0.62 6.82
N VAL A 19 -7.52 0.59 8.12
CA VAL A 19 -7.21 -0.63 8.86
C VAL A 19 -8.15 -0.69 10.06
N GLU A 20 -8.91 -1.77 10.17
CA GLU A 20 -9.89 -1.97 11.24
C GLU A 20 -9.71 -3.36 11.87
N PRO A 21 -9.93 -3.52 13.20
CA PRO A 21 -9.97 -4.84 13.80
C PRO A 21 -11.05 -5.72 13.16
N SER A 22 -10.77 -7.01 13.01
CA SER A 22 -11.71 -8.03 12.53
C SER A 22 -11.62 -9.29 13.39
N ASP A 23 -12.57 -10.21 13.22
CA ASP A 23 -12.59 -11.48 13.98
C ASP A 23 -11.32 -12.32 13.75
N ASP A 24 -10.72 -12.21 12.57
CA ASP A 24 -9.54 -12.98 12.14
C ASP A 24 -8.24 -12.14 12.16
N GLY A 25 -8.25 -10.95 12.78
CA GLY A 25 -7.09 -10.06 12.89
C GLY A 25 -7.42 -8.61 12.56
N PHE A 26 -6.90 -8.12 11.44
CA PHE A 26 -7.11 -6.77 10.94
C PHE A 26 -7.54 -6.81 9.49
N ARG A 27 -8.61 -6.09 9.17
CA ARG A 27 -9.05 -5.84 7.80
C ARG A 27 -8.38 -4.58 7.30
N MET A 28 -7.57 -4.74 6.26
CA MET A 28 -6.97 -3.65 5.50
C MET A 28 -7.78 -3.45 4.22
N ARG A 29 -8.28 -2.24 4.01
CA ARG A 29 -9.06 -1.88 2.83
C ARG A 29 -8.39 -0.75 2.06
N ILE A 30 -8.18 -0.99 0.78
CA ILE A 30 -7.68 -0.03 -0.20
C ILE A 30 -8.82 0.29 -1.15
N GLU A 31 -9.20 1.55 -1.24
CA GLU A 31 -10.20 2.02 -2.19
C GLU A 31 -9.54 3.03 -3.14
N THR A 32 -9.70 2.83 -4.45
CA THR A 32 -9.21 3.76 -5.46
C THR A 32 -10.26 4.83 -5.77
N HIS A 33 -9.85 5.96 -6.35
CA HIS A 33 -10.81 6.97 -6.83
C HIS A 33 -11.73 6.46 -7.94
N ALA A 34 -11.38 5.35 -8.61
CA ALA A 34 -12.24 4.69 -9.58
C ALA A 34 -13.31 3.81 -8.93
N GLY A 35 -13.31 3.70 -7.59
CA GLY A 35 -14.22 2.85 -6.82
C GLY A 35 -13.80 1.38 -6.76
N GLU A 36 -12.59 1.05 -7.20
CA GLU A 36 -12.05 -0.30 -7.02
C GLU A 36 -11.66 -0.49 -5.55
N VAL A 37 -12.12 -1.60 -4.96
CA VAL A 37 -11.86 -1.92 -3.55
C VAL A 37 -11.08 -3.23 -3.46
N MET A 38 -9.98 -3.20 -2.72
CA MET A 38 -9.23 -4.39 -2.32
C MET A 38 -9.29 -4.53 -0.80
N ASP A 39 -9.73 -5.70 -0.35
CA ASP A 39 -9.78 -6.07 1.06
C ASP A 39 -8.80 -7.20 1.34
N VAL A 40 -8.00 -7.05 2.38
CA VAL A 40 -7.04 -8.05 2.85
C VAL A 40 -7.25 -8.26 4.35
N ILE A 41 -7.26 -9.51 4.79
CA ILE A 41 -7.20 -9.85 6.21
C ILE A 41 -5.75 -10.19 6.55
N ALA A 42 -5.21 -9.52 7.56
CA ALA A 42 -3.86 -9.70 8.03
C ALA A 42 -3.85 -9.93 9.55
N THR A 43 -2.91 -10.74 10.01
CA THR A 43 -2.61 -10.88 11.44
C THR A 43 -1.89 -9.63 11.95
N ARG A 44 -1.83 -9.47 13.28
CA ARG A 44 -1.09 -8.36 13.92
C ARG A 44 0.36 -8.29 13.44
N ASP A 45 1.08 -9.41 13.50
CA ASP A 45 2.49 -9.46 13.13
C ASP A 45 2.71 -9.06 11.66
N GLN A 46 1.76 -9.39 10.77
CA GLN A 46 1.81 -8.98 9.38
C GLN A 46 1.56 -7.48 9.21
N VAL A 47 0.64 -6.89 9.98
CA VAL A 47 0.41 -5.44 9.97
C VAL A 47 1.65 -4.69 10.49
N ASP A 48 2.28 -5.20 11.55
CA ASP A 48 3.51 -4.62 12.11
C ASP A 48 4.64 -4.62 11.06
N VAL A 49 4.87 -5.74 10.36
CA VAL A 49 5.86 -5.82 9.27
C VAL A 49 5.55 -4.85 8.12
N ILE A 50 4.27 -4.64 7.80
CA ILE A 50 3.88 -3.68 6.76
C ILE A 50 4.15 -2.25 7.21
N ALA A 51 3.87 -1.92 8.47
CA ALA A 51 4.15 -0.60 9.03
C ALA A 51 5.66 -0.29 9.00
N ASP A 52 6.48 -1.23 9.48
CA ASP A 52 7.95 -1.09 9.47
C ASP A 52 8.49 -0.85 8.05
N ALA A 53 8.01 -1.63 7.07
CA ALA A 53 8.44 -1.48 5.68
C ALA A 53 8.01 -0.15 5.04
N LEU A 54 6.87 0.41 5.46
CA LEU A 54 6.42 1.73 5.00
C LEU A 54 7.26 2.84 5.63
N ASP A 55 7.54 2.74 6.93
CA ASP A 55 8.37 3.72 7.64
C ASP A 55 9.79 3.76 7.07
N ASP A 56 10.41 2.59 6.84
CA ASP A 56 11.74 2.50 6.21
C ASP A 56 11.76 3.15 4.81
N LEU A 57 10.71 2.93 4.01
CA LEU A 57 10.61 3.50 2.67
C LEU A 57 10.45 5.03 2.70
N LEU A 58 9.62 5.54 3.62
CA LEU A 58 9.39 6.97 3.76
C LEU A 58 10.65 7.69 4.23
N ALA A 59 11.33 7.14 5.24
CA ALA A 59 12.59 7.69 5.74
C ALA A 59 13.66 7.79 4.64
N ALA A 60 13.80 6.75 3.80
CA ALA A 60 14.75 6.76 2.69
C ALA A 60 14.40 7.81 1.61
N SER A 61 13.12 8.17 1.46
CA SER A 61 12.70 9.19 0.49
C SER A 61 12.94 10.62 0.97
N GLU A 62 12.91 10.86 2.29
CA GLU A 62 13.21 12.16 2.88
C GLU A 62 14.69 12.54 2.69
N GLU A 63 15.60 11.56 2.72
CA GLU A 63 17.02 11.78 2.45
C GLU A 63 17.31 12.24 1.00
N ASP A 64 16.44 11.89 0.04
CA ASP A 64 16.60 12.22 -1.38
C ASP A 64 16.05 13.62 -1.72
N ASP A 65 14.97 14.04 -1.04
CA ASP A 65 14.40 15.40 -1.17
C ASP A 65 15.29 16.45 -0.50
N GLU A 66 15.92 16.14 0.64
CA GLU A 66 16.83 17.08 1.35
C GLU A 66 18.16 17.29 0.60
N ALA A 67 18.59 16.34 -0.23
CA ALA A 67 19.77 16.45 -1.08
C ALA A 67 19.54 17.27 -2.37
N ALA A 68 18.28 17.59 -2.71
CA ALA A 68 17.92 18.33 -3.91
C ALA A 68 17.80 19.85 -3.71
N GLU A 69 17.96 20.34 -2.47
CA GLU A 69 17.85 21.76 -2.10
C GLU A 69 19.20 22.51 -1.93
N ASP A 70 20.35 21.92 -2.31
CA ASP A 70 21.68 22.56 -2.33
C ASP A 70 22.18 22.96 -3.73
#